data_AF-A0A089FQF9-F1
#
_entry.id   AF-A0A089FQF9-F1
#
_cell.length_a   1.000
_cell.length_b   1.000
_cell.length_c   1.000
_cell.angle_alpha   90.00
_cell.angle_beta   90.00
_cell.angle_gamma   90.00
#
_symmetry.space_group_name_H-M   'P 1'
#
loop_
_entity.id
_entity.type
_entity.pdbx_description
1 polymer ?
#
loop_
_entity_poly.entity_id
_entity_poly.type
_entity_poly.pdbx_seq_one_letter_code
_entity_poly.pdbx_strand_id
1 'polypeptide(L)' 'NMLISASLIMLASLLTLFFYLRLTYIITLTLSPNTHNSTIWRTATKPSLVLTIINTMALTLLPLTPTILFT' A
#
# COMPACT_ATOMS: atom_id res chain seq x y z
N ASN A 1 -25.31 15.80 -13.78
CA ASN A 1 -24.08 16.39 -13.21
C ASN A 1 -23.25 15.39 -12.39
N MET A 2 -23.86 14.56 -11.53
CA MET A 2 -23.11 13.61 -10.68
C MET A 2 -22.33 12.53 -11.45
N LEU A 3 -22.85 12.02 -12.56
CA LEU A 3 -22.17 11.00 -13.38
C LEU A 3 -20.80 11.49 -13.90
N ILE A 4 -20.75 12.75 -14.34
CA ILE A 4 -19.53 13.37 -14.86
C ILE A 4 -18.50 13.51 -13.73
N SER A 5 -18.92 13.98 -12.55
CA SER A 5 -18.06 14.04 -11.36
C SER A 5 -17.52 12.66 -10.96
N ALA A 6 -18.38 11.63 -10.92
CA ALA A 6 -17.97 10.27 -10.61
C ALA A 6 -16.95 9.72 -11.62
N SER A 7 -17.15 9.98 -12.92
CA SER A 7 -16.21 9.57 -13.97
C SER A 7 -14.84 10.26 -13.86
N LEU A 8 -14.83 11.56 -13.48
CA LEU A 8 -13.58 12.30 -13.24
C LEU A 8 -12.83 11.74 -12.03
N ILE A 9 -13.54 11.41 -10.94
CA ILE A 9 -12.95 10.79 -9.75
C ILE A 9 -12.39 9.40 -10.07
N MET A 10 -13.12 8.60 -10.85
CA MET A 10 -12.65 7.30 -11.32
C MET A 10 -11.35 7.43 -12.12
N LEU A 11 -11.31 8.31 -13.14
CA LEU A 11 -10.12 8.55 -13.96
C LEU A 11 -8.93 9.05 -13.12
N ALA A 12 -9.17 9.93 -12.14
CA ALA A 12 -8.14 10.39 -11.21
C ALA A 12 -7.59 9.25 -10.35
N SER A 13 -8.45 8.33 -9.87
CA SER A 13 -8.03 7.15 -9.12
C SER A 13 -7.19 6.18 -9.95
N LEU A 14 -7.45 6.05 -11.24
CA LEU A 14 -6.63 5.23 -12.14
C LEU A 14 -5.23 5.84 -12.31
N LEU A 15 -5.13 7.17 -12.40
CA LEU A 15 -3.85 7.87 -12.53
C LEU A 15 -2.98 7.70 -11.27
N THR A 16 -3.55 7.83 -10.07
CA THR A 16 -2.80 7.63 -8.81
C THR A 16 -2.32 6.19 -8.66
N LEU A 17 -3.12 5.20 -9.09
CA LEU A 17 -2.75 3.79 -9.09
C LEU A 17 -1.55 3.49 -10.00
N PHE A 18 -1.49 4.09 -11.18
CA PHE A 18 -0.35 3.94 -12.10
C PHE A 18 0.97 4.45 -11.47
N PHE A 19 0.94 5.61 -10.83
CA PHE A 19 2.11 6.15 -10.12
C PHE A 19 2.55 5.24 -8.97
N TYR A 20 1.58 4.70 -8.20
CA TYR A 20 1.89 3.78 -7.09
C TYR A 20 2.55 2.48 -7.58
N LEU A 21 2.07 1.90 -8.68
CA LEU A 21 2.68 0.69 -9.27
C LEU A 21 4.12 0.92 -9.75
N ARG A 22 4.40 2.04 -10.43
CA ARG A 22 5.77 2.36 -10.84
C ARG A 22 6.70 2.56 -9.63
N LEU A 23 6.23 3.26 -8.61
CA LEU A 23 7.00 3.49 -7.38
C LEU A 23 7.29 2.17 -6.66
N THR A 24 6.27 1.35 -6.43
CA THR A 24 6.43 0.04 -5.78
C THR A 24 7.28 -0.91 -6.60
N TYR A 25 7.16 -0.89 -7.93
CA TYR A 25 8.04 -1.65 -8.82
C TYR A 25 9.50 -1.22 -8.70
N ILE A 26 9.78 0.09 -8.68
CA ILE A 26 11.14 0.60 -8.47
C ILE A 26 11.63 0.17 -7.07
N ILE A 27 10.84 0.36 -6.01
CA ILE A 27 11.26 0.00 -4.65
C ILE A 27 11.51 -1.50 -4.53
N THR A 28 10.59 -2.36 -4.98
CA THR A 28 10.69 -3.82 -4.79
C THR A 28 11.68 -4.47 -5.73
N LEU A 29 11.77 -4.00 -6.99
CA LEU A 29 12.52 -4.67 -8.05
C LEU A 29 13.88 -4.00 -8.32
N THR A 30 14.09 -2.74 -7.89
CA THR A 30 15.37 -2.02 -8.05
C THR A 30 16.07 -1.73 -6.73
N LEU A 31 15.63 -2.32 -5.61
CA LEU A 31 16.49 -2.51 -4.44
C LEU A 31 17.64 -3.47 -4.85
N SER A 32 18.62 -2.91 -5.57
CA SER A 32 19.94 -3.49 -5.77
C SER A 32 20.43 -3.95 -4.40
N PRO A 33 21.02 -5.16 -4.30
CA PRO A 33 21.34 -5.78 -3.02
C PRO A 33 22.03 -4.77 -2.12
N ASN A 34 21.31 -4.35 -1.07
CA ASN A 34 21.81 -3.47 -0.02
C ASN A 34 23.18 -4.03 0.39
N THR A 35 24.26 -3.31 0.10
CA THR A 35 25.61 -3.78 0.36
C THR A 35 25.68 -4.15 1.82
N HIS A 36 25.83 -5.45 2.08
CA HIS A 36 25.65 -6.04 3.38
C HIS A 36 26.81 -5.60 4.28
N ASN A 37 26.69 -4.44 4.92
CA ASN A 37 27.48 -4.11 6.08
C ASN A 37 27.03 -5.10 7.18
N SER A 38 27.93 -6.00 7.55
CA SER A 38 27.70 -7.17 8.40
C SER A 38 27.12 -6.88 9.80
N THR A 39 26.98 -5.61 10.16
CA THR A 39 26.36 -5.13 11.40
C THR A 39 24.84 -4.95 11.31
N ILE A 40 24.26 -4.77 10.13
CA ILE A 40 22.80 -4.56 9.98
C ILE A 40 22.01 -5.84 10.25
N TRP A 41 22.57 -7.02 9.94
CA TRP A 41 21.92 -8.31 10.20
C TRP A 41 21.73 -8.61 11.69
N ARG A 42 22.54 -7.99 12.57
CA ARG A 42 22.40 -8.14 14.04
C ARG A 42 21.56 -7.05 14.68
N THR A 43 21.33 -5.92 13.99
CA THR A 43 20.41 -4.90 14.48
C THR A 43 19.00 -5.34 14.14
N ALA A 44 18.33 -5.98 15.10
CA ALA A 44 16.90 -6.23 15.03
C ALA A 44 16.17 -4.88 14.95
N THR A 45 15.93 -4.40 13.73
CA THR A 45 15.02 -3.28 13.48
C THR A 45 13.65 -3.75 13.93
N LYS A 46 13.21 -3.28 15.11
CA LYS A 46 11.88 -3.60 15.62
C LYS A 46 10.88 -2.96 14.66
N PRO A 47 10.09 -3.73 13.88
CA PRO A 47 9.04 -3.13 13.07
C PRO A 47 8.10 -2.39 14.02
N SER A 48 7.70 -1.18 13.63
CA SER A 48 6.77 -0.41 14.45
C SER A 48 5.46 -1.20 14.57
N LEU A 49 5.09 -1.52 15.80
CA LEU A 49 3.88 -2.29 16.10
C LEU A 49 2.64 -1.60 15.50
N VAL A 50 2.64 -0.26 15.50
CA VAL A 50 1.61 0.58 14.87
C VAL A 50 1.46 0.29 13.38
N LEU A 51 2.55 0.19 12.61
CA LEU A 51 2.50 -0.12 11.18
C LEU A 51 1.89 -1.50 10.93
N THR A 52 2.24 -2.47 11.78
CA THR A 52 1.69 -3.84 11.68
C THR A 52 0.19 -3.84 11.94
N ILE A 53 -0.28 -3.16 12.99
CA ILE A 53 -1.71 -3.04 13.29
C ILE A 53 -2.45 -2.39 12.13
N ILE A 54 -1.96 -1.24 11.63
CA ILE A 54 -2.60 -0.52 10.52
C ILE A 54 -2.70 -1.41 9.28
N ASN A 55 -1.64 -2.15 8.95
CA ASN A 55 -1.63 -3.04 7.80
C ASN A 55 -2.59 -4.23 7.97
N THR A 56 -2.60 -4.85 9.16
CA THR A 56 -3.55 -5.94 9.45
C THR A 56 -4.99 -5.46 9.40
N MET A 57 -5.28 -4.27 9.93
CA MET A 57 -6.61 -3.67 9.90
C MET A 57 -7.05 -3.33 8.48
N ALA A 58 -6.15 -2.81 7.63
CA ALA A 58 -6.45 -2.55 6.22
C ALA A 58 -6.78 -3.85 5.46
N LEU A 59 -6.01 -4.92 5.70
CA LEU A 59 -6.23 -6.23 5.08
C LEU A 59 -7.52 -6.91 5.55
N THR A 60 -7.91 -6.76 6.82
CA THR A 60 -9.17 -7.33 7.35
C THR A 60 -10.39 -6.47 7.03
N LEU A 61 -10.24 -5.17 6.80
CA LEU A 61 -11.36 -4.32 6.31
C LEU A 61 -11.75 -4.65 4.87
N LEU A 62 -10.80 -5.07 4.02
CA LEU A 62 -11.08 -5.44 2.63
C LEU A 62 -12.18 -6.53 2.50
N PRO A 63 -12.13 -7.67 3.22
CA PRO A 63 -13.20 -8.67 3.20
C PRO A 63 -14.45 -8.28 4.01
N LEU A 64 -14.40 -7.23 4.84
CA LEU A 64 -15.57 -6.69 5.55
C LEU A 64 -16.37 -5.68 4.71
N THR A 65 -15.86 -5.26 3.55
CA THR A 65 -16.61 -4.43 2.58
C THR A 65 -18.02 -4.95 2.25
N PRO A 66 -18.28 -6.25 2.03
CA PRO A 66 -19.65 -6.74 1.85
C PRO A 66 -20.51 -6.49 3.09
N THR A 67 -19.98 -6.69 4.31
CA THR A 67 -20.77 -6.50 5.53
C THR A 67 -21.22 -5.06 5.72
N ILE A 68 -20.44 -4.07 5.27
CA ILE A 68 -20.77 -2.65 5.37
C ILE A 68 -21.78 -2.22 4.29
N LEU A 69 -21.72 -2.82 3.10
CA LEU A 69 -22.64 -2.50 2.00
C LEU A 69 -24.03 -3.16 2.16
N PHE A 70 -24.10 -4.29 2.86
CA PHE A 70 -25.35 -5.02 3.09
C PHE A 70 -26.15 -4.52 4.31
N THR A 71 -25.50 -3.81 5.25
CA THR A 71 -26.18 -3.12 6.37
C THR A 71 -26.59 -1.72 5.98
#